data_AF-A0A3C0IVG1-F1
#
_entry.id   AF-A0A3C0IVG1-F1
#
_cell.length_a   1.000
_cell.length_b   1.000
_cell.length_c   1.000
_cell.angle_alpha   90.00
_cell.angle_beta   90.00
_cell.angle_gamma   90.00
#
_symmetry.space_group_name_H-M   'P 1'
#
loop_
_entity.id
_entity.type
_entity.pdbx_description
1 polymer ?
#
loop_
_entity_poly.entity_id
_entity_poly.type
_entity_poly.pdbx_seq_one_letter_code
_entity_poly.pdbx_strand_id
1 'polypeptide(L)' 'MMYNTQRKLLNMREYGRNVQQMVDYLFTIEDRDKRSQQAKVLVELMAILNPHLKNVEDFRHMLWDHLHFMSNFS' A
#
# COMPACT_ATOMS: atom_id res chain seq x y z
N MET A 1 25.34 11.78 -9.61
CA MET A 1 24.97 10.46 -9.07
C MET A 1 24.07 10.71 -7.87
N MET A 2 22.76 10.42 -7.96
CA MET A 2 21.85 10.70 -6.84
C MET A 2 22.05 9.66 -5.74
N TYR A 3 22.51 10.12 -4.58
CA TYR A 3 22.81 9.28 -3.43
C TYR A 3 21.52 8.63 -2.88
N ASN A 4 21.57 7.31 -2.69
CA ASN A 4 20.46 6.47 -2.25
C ASN A 4 20.03 6.69 -0.77
N THR A 5 20.56 7.71 -0.09
CA THR A 5 20.41 7.93 1.37
C THR A 5 19.26 8.85 1.78
N GLN A 6 18.46 9.38 0.83
CA GLN A 6 17.26 10.17 1.11
C GLN A 6 15.94 9.43 0.82
N ARG A 7 15.99 8.11 0.61
CA ARG A 7 14.77 7.33 0.33
C ARG A 7 14.02 7.12 1.64
N LYS A 8 12.76 7.58 1.72
CA LYS A 8 11.84 7.31 2.84
C LYS A 8 11.99 5.83 3.25
N LEU A 9 12.14 5.59 4.54
CA LEU A 9 12.18 4.24 5.10
C LEU A 9 10.96 3.47 4.56
N LEU A 10 11.23 2.39 3.84
CA LEU A 10 10.21 1.46 3.39
C LEU A 10 9.66 0.76 4.64
N ASN A 11 8.58 1.29 5.19
CA ASN A 11 7.89 0.76 6.35
C ASN A 11 7.42 -0.69 6.14
N MET A 12 7.18 -1.10 4.90
CA MET A 12 6.86 -2.46 4.52
C MET A 12 7.71 -2.91 3.33
N ARG A 13 8.95 -3.32 3.61
CA ARG A 13 9.88 -3.82 2.57
C ARG A 13 9.33 -5.04 1.81
N GLU A 14 8.40 -5.76 2.41
CA GLU A 14 7.71 -6.94 1.84
C GLU A 14 6.86 -6.61 0.59
N TYR A 15 6.26 -5.41 0.51
CA TYR A 15 5.47 -4.99 -0.65
C TYR A 15 6.30 -4.29 -1.73
N GLY A 16 7.54 -3.91 -1.41
CA GLY A 16 8.45 -3.22 -2.32
C GLY A 16 8.03 -1.79 -2.68
N ARG A 17 8.75 -1.17 -3.63
CA ARG A 17 8.51 0.23 -4.03
C ARG A 17 7.24 0.43 -4.86
N ASN A 18 6.79 -0.59 -5.58
CA ASN A 18 5.63 -0.47 -6.47
C ASN A 18 4.35 -0.20 -5.68
N VAL A 19 4.14 -0.93 -4.58
CA VAL A 19 3.00 -0.69 -3.69
C VAL A 19 3.09 0.69 -3.06
N GLN A 20 4.27 1.12 -2.62
CA GLN A 20 4.45 2.46 -2.07
C GLN A 20 4.13 3.57 -3.08
N GLN A 21 4.55 3.44 -4.34
CA GLN A 21 4.16 4.38 -5.40
C GLN A 21 2.65 4.40 -5.65
N MET A 22 1.98 3.26 -5.54
CA MET A 22 0.52 3.20 -5.66
C MET A 22 -0.17 3.87 -4.46
N VAL A 23 0.34 3.70 -3.24
CA VAL A 23 -0.13 4.45 -2.06
C VAL A 23 0.04 5.95 -2.27
N ASP A 24 1.22 6.39 -2.73
CA ASP A 24 1.50 7.79 -3.03
C ASP A 24 0.53 8.33 -4.09
N TYR A 25 0.22 7.53 -5.12
CA TYR A 25 -0.75 7.88 -6.14
C TYR A 25 -2.17 8.07 -5.57
N LEU A 26 -2.58 7.28 -4.56
CA LEU A 26 -3.88 7.47 -3.90
C LEU A 26 -4.04 8.87 -3.31
N PHE A 27 -2.96 9.48 -2.82
CA PHE A 27 -2.97 10.85 -2.30
C PHE A 27 -3.11 11.92 -3.39
N THR A 28 -2.74 11.61 -4.63
CA THR A 28 -2.90 12.53 -5.77
C THR A 28 -4.34 12.58 -6.29
N ILE A 29 -5.20 11.64 -5.89
CA ILE A 29 -6.59 11.58 -6.33
C ILE A 29 -7.47 12.45 -5.42
N GLU A 30 -7.95 13.56 -5.97
CA GLU A 30 -8.86 14.49 -5.28
C GLU A 30 -10.26 13.89 -5.09
N ASP A 31 -10.76 13.18 -6.11
CA ASP A 31 -12.07 12.52 -6.13
C ASP A 31 -12.11 11.37 -5.11
N ARG A 32 -12.96 11.54 -4.09
CA ARG A 32 -13.10 10.58 -2.99
C ARG A 32 -13.56 9.20 -3.46
N ASP A 33 -14.45 9.13 -4.44
CA ASP A 33 -14.99 7.86 -4.92
C ASP A 33 -13.94 7.12 -5.72
N LYS A 34 -13.22 7.82 -6.61
CA LYS A 34 -12.07 7.26 -7.33
C LYS A 34 -10.96 6.83 -6.38
N ARG A 35 -10.62 7.64 -5.37
CA ARG A 35 -9.60 7.28 -4.38
C ARG A 35 -9.98 6.01 -3.63
N SER A 36 -11.25 5.89 -3.22
CA SER A 36 -11.76 4.71 -2.52
C SER A 36 -11.76 3.46 -3.40
N GLN A 37 -12.08 3.60 -4.69
CA GLN A 37 -12.00 2.49 -5.65
C GLN A 37 -10.55 2.04 -5.86
N GLN A 38 -9.62 2.98 -6.07
CA GLN A 38 -8.21 2.68 -6.25
C GLN A 38 -7.58 2.06 -4.99
N ALA A 39 -7.98 2.50 -3.79
CA ALA A 39 -7.53 1.91 -2.54
C ALA A 39 -7.94 0.43 -2.41
N LYS A 40 -9.17 0.09 -2.81
CA LYS A 40 -9.63 -1.30 -2.86
C LYS A 40 -8.81 -2.15 -3.82
N VAL A 41 -8.51 -1.62 -5.01
CA VAL A 41 -7.66 -2.30 -6.01
C VAL A 41 -6.26 -2.56 -5.44
N LEU A 42 -5.71 -1.60 -4.71
CA LEU A 42 -4.40 -1.76 -4.07
C LEU A 42 -4.42 -2.86 -2.99
N VAL A 43 -5.48 -2.91 -2.16
CA VAL A 43 -5.65 -3.99 -1.17
C VAL A 43 -5.73 -5.37 -1.83
N GLU A 44 -6.46 -5.49 -2.95
CA GLU A 44 -6.51 -6.73 -3.73
C GLU A 44 -5.14 -7.11 -4.30
N LEU A 45 -4.38 -6.14 -4.80
CA LEU A 45 -3.01 -6.36 -5.28
C LEU A 45 -2.11 -6.89 -4.14
N MET A 46 -2.21 -6.30 -2.95
CA MET A 46 -1.47 -6.75 -1.77
C MET A 46 -1.86 -8.18 -1.37
N ALA A 47 -3.13 -8.58 -1.53
CA ALA A 47 -3.58 -9.95 -1.33
C ALA A 47 -3.04 -10.95 -2.37
N ILE A 48 -2.84 -10.51 -3.61
CA ILE A 48 -2.21 -11.31 -4.67
C ILE A 48 -0.73 -11.51 -4.39
N LEU A 49 -0.04 -10.46 -3.93
CA LEU A 49 1.38 -10.52 -3.56
C LEU A 49 1.63 -11.38 -2.32
N ASN A 50 0.67 -11.46 -1.40
CA ASN A 50 0.75 -12.28 -0.20
C ASN A 50 -0.37 -13.34 -0.14
N PRO A 51 -0.32 -14.37 -0.99
CA PRO A 51 -1.35 -15.40 -1.04
C PRO A 51 -1.47 -16.18 0.28
N HIS A 52 -0.40 -16.23 1.08
CA HIS A 52 -0.38 -16.86 2.40
C HIS A 52 -1.34 -16.19 3.39
N LEU A 53 -1.57 -14.87 3.27
CA LEU A 53 -2.50 -14.16 4.14
C LEU A 53 -3.95 -14.56 3.89
N LYS A 54 -4.30 -15.13 2.72
CA LYS A 54 -5.68 -15.54 2.42
C LYS A 54 -6.22 -16.63 3.35
N ASN A 55 -5.34 -17.38 4.01
CA ASN A 55 -5.71 -18.40 4.99
C ASN A 55 -5.91 -17.82 6.41
N VAL A 56 -5.61 -16.53 6.60
CA VAL A 56 -5.81 -15.82 7.86
C VAL A 56 -7.23 -15.28 7.88
N GLU A 57 -7.95 -15.55 8.98
CA GLU A 57 -9.26 -14.93 9.21
C GLU A 57 -9.08 -13.40 9.22
N ASP A 58 -10.01 -12.68 8.58
CA ASP A 58 -9.94 -11.22 8.46
C ASP A 58 -8.68 -10.66 7.77
N PHE A 59 -8.03 -11.42 6.87
CA PHE A 59 -6.86 -10.93 6.13
C PHE A 59 -7.09 -9.59 5.40
N ARG A 60 -8.33 -9.33 4.95
CA ARG A 60 -8.69 -8.06 4.34
C ARG A 60 -8.51 -6.89 5.31
N HIS A 61 -8.92 -7.04 6.57
CA HIS A 61 -8.72 -6.01 7.61
C HIS A 61 -7.24 -5.73 7.84
N MET A 62 -6.42 -6.79 7.96
CA MET A 62 -4.97 -6.65 8.10
C MET A 62 -4.31 -5.94 6.91
N LEU A 63 -4.76 -6.19 5.68
CA LEU A 63 -4.26 -5.47 4.49
C LEU A 63 -4.68 -3.99 4.49
N TRP A 64 -5.87 -3.67 4.99
CA TRP A 64 -6.28 -2.29 5.21
C TRP A 64 -5.43 -1.60 6.28
N ASP A 65 -5.08 -2.31 7.35
CA ASP A 65 -4.17 -1.80 8.38
C ASP A 65 -2.77 -1.53 7.81
N HIS A 66 -2.28 -2.43 6.95
CA HIS A 66 -1.02 -2.24 6.21
C HIS A 66 -1.09 -1.00 5.31
N LEU A 67 -2.17 -0.84 4.55
CA LEU A 67 -2.39 0.35 3.73
C LEU A 67 -2.40 1.62 4.58
N HIS A 68 -3.12 1.61 5.71
CA HIS A 68 -3.20 2.73 6.62
C HIS A 68 -1.84 3.07 7.23
N PHE A 69 -1.07 2.06 7.65
CA PHE A 69 0.29 2.24 8.17
C PHE A 69 1.25 2.84 7.13
N MET A 70 1.15 2.43 5.86
CA MET A 70 1.91 3.03 4.76
C MET A 70 1.46 4.46 4.45
N SER A 71 0.17 4.76 4.60
CA SER A 71 -0.40 6.09 4.37
C SER A 71 0.02 7.11 5.44
N ASN A 72 0.26 6.67 6.68
CA ASN A 72 0.59 7.53 7.81
C ASN A 72 2.04 8.07 7.80
N PHE A 73 2.80 7.78 6.74
CA PHE A 73 4.18 8.24 6.53
C PHE A 73 4.34 9.17 5.32
N SER A 74 3.24 9.70 4.78
CA SER A 74 3.28 10.71 3.70
C SER A 74 3.62 12.09 4.26
#